data_AF-A0A196SCZ1-F1
#
_entry.id   AF-A0A196SCZ1-F1
#
_cell.length_a   1.000
_cell.length_b   1.000
_cell.length_c   1.000
_cell.angle_alpha   90.00
_cell.angle_beta   90.00
_cell.angle_gamma   90.00
#
_symmetry.space_group_name_H-M   'P 1'
#
loop_
_entity.id
_entity.type
_entity.pdbx_description
1 polymer ?
#
loop_
_entity_poly.entity_id
_entity_poly.type
_entity_poly.pdbx_seq_one_letter_code
_entity_poly.pdbx_strand_id
1 'polypeptide(L)'
;MRSLILLLCIASIALCSPNSIDKLLNSVSENERYSAMSSNSNPMLCGHYDTNCLQRESGSVDVAFRLQGMVHMDPQLATITTYTYNDNMCMPNEFHHLVGINAAVKRTNSVTREYDFHIRGAFFAVSEEYLKHLNCSSKLTPKRSYPMKAYHCVDETGENPFADIERDIGRTVHYTLEFFDDAIHIHYPGAVMAIPRLSSEGCDKELSLLPSLTEKSYLAWIITGGVVVMIAAALLIIRKRRMASEADVVLV
;
A
#
# COMPACT_ATOMS: atom_id res chain seq x y z
N MET A 1 29.22 -33.60 -2.98
CA MET A 1 27.91 -33.95 -2.40
C MET A 1 27.46 -32.80 -1.50
N ARG A 2 26.99 -31.70 -2.10
CA ARG A 2 26.82 -30.37 -1.49
C ARG A 2 25.42 -29.74 -1.72
N SER A 3 24.41 -30.55 -2.03
CA SER A 3 23.09 -30.03 -2.47
C SER A 3 21.91 -30.64 -1.72
N LEU A 4 21.94 -30.74 -0.39
CA LEU A 4 20.81 -31.32 0.36
C LEU A 4 20.47 -30.66 1.70
N ILE A 5 20.91 -29.42 1.97
CA ILE A 5 20.63 -28.74 3.27
C ILE A 5 20.07 -27.30 3.09
N LEU A 6 19.67 -26.88 1.88
CA LEU A 6 19.00 -25.57 1.69
C LEU A 6 17.46 -25.61 1.78
N LEU A 7 16.93 -26.75 2.25
CA LEU A 7 15.49 -27.03 2.41
C LEU A 7 15.12 -27.36 3.87
N LEU A 8 15.91 -26.86 4.83
CA LEU A 8 15.49 -26.74 6.23
C LEU A 8 14.75 -25.41 6.36
N CYS A 9 13.49 -25.38 5.92
CA CYS A 9 12.38 -25.46 6.87
C CYS A 9 12.41 -24.29 7.85
N ILE A 10 11.87 -23.18 7.37
CA ILE A 10 11.18 -22.12 8.15
C ILE A 10 9.91 -22.74 8.79
N ALA A 11 9.99 -23.98 9.28
CA ALA A 11 8.88 -24.79 9.76
C ALA A 11 8.81 -24.87 11.30
N SER A 12 9.68 -24.18 12.03
CA SER A 12 9.77 -24.35 13.50
C SER A 12 9.19 -23.21 14.35
N ILE A 13 8.48 -22.23 13.77
CA ILE A 13 7.76 -21.20 14.58
C ILE A 13 6.27 -21.09 14.19
N ALA A 14 5.70 -22.15 13.60
CA ALA A 14 4.30 -22.19 13.21
C ALA A 14 3.54 -23.24 14.02
N LEU A 15 3.07 -22.91 15.23
CA LEU A 15 2.04 -23.75 15.88
C LEU A 15 0.98 -23.01 16.72
N CYS A 16 1.02 -21.68 16.89
CA CYS A 16 0.01 -20.98 17.70
C CYS A 16 -0.74 -19.83 17.02
N SER A 17 -0.39 -19.40 15.81
CA SER A 17 -0.99 -18.21 15.20
C SER A 17 -1.79 -18.51 13.93
N PRO A 18 -3.06 -18.07 13.84
CA PRO A 18 -3.98 -18.45 12.75
C PRO A 18 -3.82 -17.65 11.45
N ASN A 19 -3.09 -16.53 11.44
CA ASN A 19 -2.90 -15.68 10.26
C ASN A 19 -1.40 -15.43 9.96
N SER A 20 -1.10 -15.05 8.72
CA SER A 20 0.29 -14.90 8.22
C SER A 20 1.00 -13.71 8.85
N ILE A 21 0.27 -12.67 9.23
CA ILE A 21 0.83 -11.47 9.88
C ILE A 21 1.33 -11.82 11.28
N ASP A 22 0.59 -12.61 12.05
CA ASP A 22 1.01 -13.04 13.38
C ASP A 22 2.23 -13.97 13.32
N LYS A 23 2.31 -14.88 12.34
CA LYS A 23 3.52 -15.68 12.10
C LYS A 23 4.72 -14.78 11.83
N LEU A 24 4.50 -13.73 11.04
CA LEU A 24 5.51 -12.74 10.73
C LEU A 24 5.95 -11.96 11.96
N LEU A 25 4.99 -11.46 12.74
CA LEU A 25 5.24 -10.68 13.95
C LEU A 25 5.97 -11.50 15.03
N ASN A 26 5.57 -12.77 15.22
CA ASN A 26 6.25 -13.70 16.12
C ASN A 26 7.72 -13.90 15.76
N SER A 27 8.03 -14.04 14.47
CA SER A 27 9.40 -14.26 13.99
C SER A 27 10.34 -13.05 14.16
N VAL A 28 9.83 -11.93 14.64
CA VAL A 28 10.57 -10.67 14.88
C VAL A 28 10.73 -10.38 16.37
N SER A 29 9.81 -10.84 17.23
CA SER A 29 9.78 -10.45 18.64
C SER A 29 10.85 -11.04 19.55
N GLU A 30 11.58 -12.07 19.11
CA GLU A 30 12.48 -12.77 20.03
C GLU A 30 13.81 -12.04 20.32
N ASN A 31 14.22 -11.03 19.53
CA ASN A 31 15.59 -10.49 19.69
C ASN A 31 15.76 -8.98 19.91
N GLU A 32 14.78 -8.12 19.67
CA GLU A 32 15.00 -6.66 19.81
C GLU A 32 13.84 -5.97 20.52
N ARG A 33 13.98 -5.82 21.83
CA ARG A 33 13.14 -4.91 22.61
C ARG A 33 13.62 -3.47 22.37
N TYR A 34 13.23 -2.89 21.24
CA TYR A 34 13.24 -1.44 21.14
C TYR A 34 12.35 -0.88 22.26
N SER A 35 12.90 0.00 23.10
CA SER A 35 12.14 0.68 24.16
C SER A 35 11.90 2.10 23.69
N ALA A 36 10.67 2.44 23.32
CA ALA A 36 10.31 3.79 22.90
C ALA A 36 10.70 4.83 23.97
N MET A 37 11.34 5.94 23.56
CA MET A 37 11.97 6.89 24.48
C MET A 37 11.11 8.14 24.78
N SER A 38 9.95 8.32 24.15
CA SER A 38 9.13 9.52 24.39
C SER A 38 7.63 9.26 24.28
N SER A 39 6.89 9.47 25.38
CA SER A 39 5.43 9.63 25.33
C SER A 39 5.08 11.12 25.24
N ASN A 40 4.75 11.60 24.05
CA ASN A 40 4.00 12.84 23.92
C ASN A 40 2.49 12.54 24.09
N SER A 41 1.76 13.52 24.59
CA SER A 41 0.30 13.44 24.74
C SER A 41 -0.45 13.32 23.41
N ASN A 42 0.19 13.68 22.28
CA ASN A 42 -0.41 13.66 20.94
C ASN A 42 0.58 13.16 19.86
N PRO A 43 0.90 11.86 19.83
CA PRO A 43 1.81 11.29 18.85
C PRO A 43 1.20 11.31 17.44
N MET A 44 2.05 11.39 16.41
CA MET A 44 1.62 11.26 15.02
C MET A 44 1.26 9.79 14.71
N LEU A 45 -0.01 9.53 14.38
CA LEU A 45 -0.55 8.17 14.19
C LEU A 45 -0.32 7.60 12.78
N CYS A 46 -0.19 8.46 11.79
CA CYS A 46 0.27 8.10 10.44
C CYS A 46 1.81 8.13 10.39
N GLY A 47 2.41 7.45 9.42
CA GLY A 47 3.84 7.47 9.19
C GLY A 47 4.37 6.18 8.56
N HIS A 48 5.69 6.19 8.34
CA HIS A 48 6.44 5.01 7.95
C HIS A 48 7.28 4.54 9.14
N TYR A 49 7.12 3.28 9.48
CA TYR A 49 7.78 2.59 10.57
C TYR A 49 8.46 1.34 10.02
N ASP A 50 9.58 0.98 10.58
CA ASP A 50 10.40 -0.10 10.07
C ASP A 50 11.27 -0.71 11.18
N THR A 51 11.54 -2.01 11.07
CA THR A 51 12.33 -2.76 12.06
C THR A 51 13.83 -2.51 12.01
N ASN A 52 14.33 -1.75 11.04
CA ASN A 52 15.75 -1.45 10.84
C ASN A 52 16.62 -2.71 10.70
N CYS A 53 16.15 -3.67 9.90
CA CYS A 53 16.83 -4.94 9.62
C CYS A 53 17.05 -5.87 10.81
N LEU A 54 16.38 -7.02 10.78
CA LEU A 54 16.47 -8.06 11.79
C LEU A 54 17.31 -9.22 11.28
N GLN A 55 18.38 -9.53 12.01
CA GLN A 55 19.27 -10.64 11.65
C GLN A 55 18.62 -11.99 12.00
N ARG A 56 18.81 -12.97 11.12
CA ARG A 56 18.45 -14.38 11.33
C ARG A 56 19.65 -15.28 11.05
N GLU A 57 19.55 -16.55 11.43
CA GLU A 57 20.64 -17.52 11.22
C GLU A 57 21.02 -17.70 9.74
N SER A 58 20.07 -17.52 8.81
CA SER A 58 20.24 -17.79 7.38
C SER A 58 19.90 -16.59 6.47
N GLY A 59 19.99 -15.36 6.99
CA GLY A 59 19.66 -14.15 6.25
C GLY A 59 19.15 -13.06 7.18
N SER A 60 18.39 -12.12 6.62
CA SER A 60 17.78 -11.04 7.39
C SER A 60 16.42 -10.67 6.84
N VAL A 61 15.62 -10.07 7.71
CA VAL A 61 14.26 -9.65 7.39
C VAL A 61 14.07 -8.21 7.81
N ASP A 62 13.37 -7.46 6.98
CA ASP A 62 12.95 -6.12 7.32
C ASP A 62 11.44 -5.98 7.17
N VAL A 63 10.78 -5.40 8.17
CA VAL A 63 9.32 -5.26 8.20
C VAL A 63 8.95 -3.79 8.25
N ALA A 64 8.40 -3.33 7.14
CA ALA A 64 7.94 -1.97 6.94
C ALA A 64 6.43 -1.87 7.16
N PHE A 65 6.02 -0.96 8.04
CA PHE A 65 4.64 -0.51 8.20
C PHE A 65 4.50 0.89 7.63
N ARG A 66 3.50 1.10 6.79
CA ARG A 66 3.10 2.41 6.31
C ARG A 66 1.64 2.65 6.68
N LEU A 67 1.44 3.46 7.72
CA LEU A 67 0.12 3.87 8.17
C LEU A 67 -0.25 5.19 7.49
N GLN A 68 -1.29 5.16 6.67
CA GLN A 68 -1.70 6.29 5.86
C GLN A 68 -2.94 6.95 6.46
N GLY A 69 -2.89 8.27 6.59
CA GLY A 69 -3.98 9.06 7.11
C GLY A 69 -3.59 10.51 7.29
N MET A 70 -4.53 11.30 7.75
CA MET A 70 -4.28 12.69 8.08
C MET A 70 -3.57 12.81 9.42
N VAL A 71 -2.76 13.85 9.57
CA VAL A 71 -2.07 14.12 10.83
C VAL A 71 -3.08 14.23 11.99
N HIS A 72 -2.77 13.59 13.12
CA HIS A 72 -3.60 13.51 14.33
C HIS A 72 -4.96 12.81 14.18
N MET A 73 -5.23 12.19 13.03
CA MET A 73 -6.38 11.30 12.85
C MET A 73 -5.93 9.85 12.77
N ASP A 74 -6.88 8.95 13.00
CA ASP A 74 -6.64 7.54 12.79
C ASP A 74 -6.21 7.25 11.35
N PRO A 75 -5.21 6.36 11.17
CA PRO A 75 -4.88 5.88 9.85
C PRO A 75 -6.08 5.12 9.28
N GLN A 76 -6.30 5.31 7.98
CA GLN A 76 -7.41 4.71 7.23
C GLN A 76 -6.92 3.55 6.36
N LEU A 77 -5.64 3.55 6.03
CA LEU A 77 -5.00 2.50 5.25
C LEU A 77 -3.69 2.09 5.90
N ALA A 78 -3.33 0.83 5.74
CA ALA A 78 -2.02 0.31 6.10
C ALA A 78 -1.45 -0.48 4.93
N THR A 79 -0.16 -0.30 4.68
CA THR A 79 0.63 -1.23 3.91
C THR A 79 1.66 -1.86 4.83
N ILE A 80 1.65 -3.19 4.92
CA ILE A 80 2.63 -3.96 5.70
C ILE A 80 3.45 -4.76 4.70
N THR A 81 4.76 -4.57 4.70
CA THR A 81 5.67 -5.22 3.75
C THR A 81 6.79 -5.89 4.51
N THR A 82 7.14 -7.09 4.08
CA THR A 82 8.27 -7.84 4.58
C THR A 82 9.25 -8.04 3.46
N TYR A 83 10.47 -7.60 3.67
CA TYR A 83 11.61 -7.82 2.80
C TYR A 83 12.46 -8.93 3.40
N THR A 84 12.88 -9.88 2.57
CA THR A 84 13.79 -10.94 2.96
C THR A 84 15.06 -10.80 2.14
N TYR A 85 16.21 -10.97 2.81
CA TYR A 85 17.53 -10.87 2.23
C TYR A 85 18.35 -12.11 2.55
N ASN A 86 19.26 -12.46 1.63
CA ASN A 86 20.16 -13.61 1.76
C ASN A 86 21.37 -13.34 2.67
N ASP A 87 21.61 -12.06 3.03
CA ASP A 87 22.63 -11.66 3.98
C ASP A 87 22.03 -11.27 5.33
N ASN A 88 22.88 -10.98 6.31
CA ASN A 88 22.45 -10.63 7.66
C ASN A 88 22.35 -9.11 7.92
N MET A 89 22.47 -8.27 6.90
CA MET A 89 22.51 -6.81 7.02
C MET A 89 21.52 -6.11 6.08
N CYS A 90 20.51 -6.83 5.58
CA CYS A 90 19.47 -6.33 4.67
C CYS A 90 20.04 -5.57 3.47
N MET A 91 21.13 -6.08 2.90
CA MET A 91 21.84 -5.38 1.85
C MET A 91 21.02 -5.41 0.54
N PRO A 92 20.79 -4.28 -0.15
CA PRO A 92 19.91 -4.24 -1.32
C PRO A 92 20.30 -5.17 -2.50
N ASN A 93 21.58 -5.52 -2.62
CA ASN A 93 22.08 -6.50 -3.60
C ASN A 93 21.74 -7.94 -3.24
N GLU A 94 21.45 -8.21 -1.96
CA GLU A 94 21.13 -9.52 -1.39
C GLU A 94 19.61 -9.71 -1.22
N PHE A 95 18.82 -8.79 -1.76
CA PHE A 95 17.36 -8.91 -1.81
C PHE A 95 16.94 -10.25 -2.41
N HIS A 96 16.17 -11.01 -1.64
CA HIS A 96 15.64 -12.31 -2.02
C HIS A 96 14.19 -12.21 -2.53
N HIS A 97 13.29 -11.70 -1.69
CA HIS A 97 11.92 -11.39 -2.09
C HIS A 97 11.28 -10.39 -1.12
N LEU A 98 10.15 -9.82 -1.53
CA LEU A 98 9.21 -9.15 -0.63
C LEU A 98 7.82 -9.73 -0.80
N VAL A 99 7.07 -9.68 0.28
CA VAL A 99 5.63 -9.89 0.32
C VAL A 99 5.00 -8.75 1.10
N GLY A 100 3.80 -8.34 0.72
CA GLY A 100 3.11 -7.29 1.44
C GLY A 100 1.61 -7.34 1.27
N ILE A 101 0.92 -6.66 2.16
CA ILE A 101 -0.52 -6.53 2.18
C ILE A 101 -0.94 -5.08 2.23
N ASN A 102 -2.09 -4.80 1.63
CA ASN A 102 -2.79 -3.53 1.74
C ASN A 102 -4.07 -3.76 2.53
N ALA A 103 -4.27 -3.01 3.61
CA ALA A 103 -5.41 -3.13 4.49
C ALA A 103 -6.15 -1.79 4.63
N ALA A 104 -7.47 -1.86 4.77
CA ALA A 104 -8.25 -0.76 5.34
C ALA A 104 -8.17 -0.87 6.87
N VAL A 105 -7.93 0.26 7.52
CA VAL A 105 -7.76 0.35 8.97
C VAL A 105 -8.95 1.08 9.57
N LYS A 106 -9.52 0.52 10.63
CA LYS A 106 -10.63 1.14 11.37
C LYS A 106 -10.40 0.96 12.86
N ARG A 107 -10.40 2.07 13.60
CA ARG A 107 -10.43 2.03 15.07
C ARG A 107 -11.77 1.45 15.53
N THR A 108 -11.74 0.38 16.33
CA THR A 108 -12.92 -0.29 16.88
C THR A 108 -13.16 0.07 18.35
N ASN A 109 -12.10 0.42 19.08
CA ASN A 109 -12.19 0.90 20.46
C ASN A 109 -11.31 2.14 20.67
N SER A 110 -11.90 3.24 21.13
CA SER A 110 -11.19 4.50 21.35
C SER A 110 -10.37 4.55 22.63
N VAL A 111 -10.70 3.73 23.62
CA VAL A 111 -10.03 3.68 24.93
C VAL A 111 -8.82 2.75 24.85
N THR A 112 -9.00 1.53 24.34
CA THR A 112 -7.92 0.54 24.24
C THR A 112 -7.10 0.68 22.96
N ARG A 113 -7.50 1.56 22.03
CA ARG A 113 -6.85 1.75 20.71
C ARG A 113 -6.74 0.43 19.94
N GLU A 114 -7.86 -0.29 19.91
CA GLU A 114 -8.03 -1.48 19.06
C GLU A 114 -8.35 -1.05 17.63
N TYR A 115 -7.71 -1.75 16.68
CA TYR A 115 -7.84 -1.51 15.25
C TYR A 115 -8.15 -2.81 14.51
N ASP A 116 -9.12 -2.70 13.61
CA ASP A 116 -9.41 -3.71 12.59
C ASP A 116 -8.59 -3.39 11.34
N PHE A 117 -7.83 -4.38 10.89
CA PHE A 117 -7.12 -4.35 9.62
C PHE A 117 -7.83 -5.30 8.66
N HIS A 118 -8.65 -4.74 7.77
CA HIS A 118 -9.33 -5.50 6.73
C HIS A 118 -8.43 -5.61 5.50
N ILE A 119 -7.92 -6.81 5.21
CA ILE A 119 -6.91 -7.06 4.17
C ILE A 119 -7.60 -7.01 2.80
N ARG A 120 -7.32 -5.96 2.02
CA ARG A 120 -7.93 -5.72 0.71
C ARG A 120 -7.21 -6.44 -0.42
N GLY A 121 -5.92 -6.69 -0.26
CA GLY A 121 -5.10 -7.36 -1.26
C GLY A 121 -3.68 -7.57 -0.78
N ALA A 122 -2.95 -8.40 -1.52
CA ALA A 122 -1.56 -8.70 -1.28
C ALA A 122 -0.73 -8.57 -2.55
N PHE A 123 0.56 -8.36 -2.40
CA PHE A 123 1.52 -8.19 -3.48
C PHE A 123 2.86 -8.85 -3.13
N PHE A 124 3.65 -9.14 -4.15
CA PHE A 124 4.97 -9.73 -4.00
C PHE A 124 5.94 -9.19 -5.05
N ALA A 125 7.23 -9.23 -4.76
CA ALA A 125 8.31 -9.09 -5.72
C ALA A 125 9.41 -10.09 -5.38
N VAL A 126 10.13 -10.57 -6.39
CA VAL A 126 11.18 -11.59 -6.21
C VAL A 126 12.47 -11.17 -6.88
N SER A 127 13.60 -11.66 -6.37
CA SER A 127 14.90 -11.51 -7.00
C SER A 127 14.99 -12.31 -8.30
N GLU A 128 16.04 -12.05 -9.08
CA GLU A 128 16.30 -12.84 -10.29
C GLU A 128 16.65 -14.29 -9.94
N GLU A 129 17.36 -14.51 -8.84
CA GLU A 129 17.71 -15.85 -8.37
C GLU A 129 16.48 -16.64 -7.95
N TYR A 130 15.63 -16.06 -7.09
CA TYR A 130 14.44 -16.76 -6.61
C TYR A 130 13.43 -17.02 -7.74
N LEU A 131 13.34 -16.12 -8.72
CA LEU A 131 12.48 -16.31 -9.89
C LEU A 131 12.85 -17.55 -10.72
N LYS A 132 14.11 -18.04 -10.69
CA LYS A 132 14.51 -19.27 -11.41
C LYS A 132 13.85 -20.53 -10.85
N HIS A 133 13.44 -20.48 -9.58
CA HIS A 133 12.79 -21.56 -8.86
C HIS A 133 11.26 -21.46 -8.88
N LEU A 134 10.71 -20.45 -9.58
CA LEU A 134 9.28 -20.21 -9.67
C LEU A 134 8.78 -20.37 -11.11
N ASN A 135 7.68 -21.09 -11.27
CA ASN A 135 6.91 -21.14 -12.49
C ASN A 135 5.62 -20.33 -12.31
N CYS A 136 5.51 -19.21 -13.02
CA CYS A 136 4.37 -18.31 -12.91
C CYS A 136 3.53 -18.28 -14.19
N SER A 137 2.21 -18.07 -14.05
CA SER A 137 1.25 -18.00 -15.15
C SER A 137 1.55 -16.92 -16.18
N SER A 138 2.32 -15.90 -15.79
CA SER A 138 2.75 -14.78 -16.62
C SER A 138 4.22 -14.46 -16.33
N LYS A 139 4.94 -13.97 -17.35
CA LYS A 139 6.34 -13.57 -17.19
C LYS A 139 6.48 -12.43 -16.16
N LEU A 140 7.33 -12.65 -15.17
CA LEU A 140 7.70 -11.63 -14.18
C LEU A 140 9.03 -10.96 -14.57
N THR A 141 9.13 -9.66 -14.27
CA THR A 141 10.38 -8.92 -14.17
C THR A 141 10.85 -8.93 -12.70
N PRO A 142 12.13 -9.27 -12.42
CA PRO A 142 12.69 -9.22 -11.07
C PRO A 142 12.54 -7.86 -10.40
N LYS A 143 12.42 -7.86 -9.07
CA LYS A 143 12.30 -6.67 -8.19
C LYS A 143 11.11 -5.74 -8.50
N ARG A 144 10.17 -6.17 -9.34
CA ARG A 144 8.92 -5.46 -9.60
C ARG A 144 7.79 -6.10 -8.80
N SER A 145 6.95 -5.27 -8.19
CA SER A 145 5.80 -5.73 -7.41
C SER A 145 4.63 -6.12 -8.30
N TYR A 146 3.99 -7.24 -7.96
CA TYR A 146 2.80 -7.78 -8.64
C TYR A 146 1.70 -8.09 -7.62
N PRO A 147 0.42 -7.85 -7.95
CA PRO A 147 -0.69 -8.26 -7.09
C PRO A 147 -0.84 -9.78 -7.10
N MET A 148 -0.82 -10.43 -5.93
CA MET A 148 -0.84 -11.89 -5.80
C MET A 148 -2.01 -12.54 -6.54
N LYS A 149 -3.24 -12.00 -6.40
CA LYS A 149 -4.44 -12.56 -7.05
C LYS A 149 -4.41 -12.60 -8.58
N ALA A 150 -3.52 -11.83 -9.22
CA ALA A 150 -3.42 -11.80 -10.69
C ALA A 150 -2.35 -12.74 -11.25
N TYR A 151 -1.52 -13.33 -10.39
CA TYR A 151 -0.38 -14.16 -10.77
C TYR A 151 -0.40 -15.46 -9.98
N HIS A 152 -0.52 -16.58 -10.69
CA HIS A 152 -0.37 -17.88 -10.07
C HIS A 152 1.08 -18.33 -10.24
N CYS A 153 1.80 -18.48 -9.14
CA CYS A 153 3.17 -18.95 -9.12
C CYS A 153 3.26 -20.24 -8.28
N VAL A 154 4.02 -21.21 -8.77
CA VAL A 154 4.36 -22.43 -8.04
C VAL A 154 5.88 -22.60 -7.98
N ASP A 155 6.38 -23.19 -6.91
CA ASP A 155 7.78 -23.54 -6.76
C ASP A 155 8.13 -24.89 -7.44
N GLU A 156 9.35 -25.37 -7.24
CA GLU A 156 9.84 -26.64 -7.79
C GLU A 156 9.05 -27.87 -7.30
N THR A 157 8.38 -27.77 -6.16
CA THR A 157 7.53 -28.83 -5.60
C THR A 157 6.10 -28.77 -6.11
N GLY A 158 5.74 -27.71 -6.85
CA GLY A 158 4.40 -27.45 -7.34
C GLY A 158 3.51 -26.72 -6.34
N GLU A 159 4.05 -26.22 -5.23
CA GLU A 159 3.30 -25.49 -4.20
C GLU A 159 3.36 -23.98 -4.43
N ASN A 160 2.30 -23.27 -4.05
CA ASN A 160 2.29 -21.80 -4.10
C ASN A 160 2.99 -21.25 -2.83
N PRO A 161 4.19 -20.66 -2.95
CA PRO A 161 4.94 -20.18 -1.79
C PRO A 161 4.27 -18.98 -1.10
N PHE A 162 3.24 -18.38 -1.72
CA PHE A 162 2.49 -17.23 -1.21
C PHE A 162 1.10 -17.60 -0.70
N ALA A 163 0.74 -18.89 -0.66
CA ALA A 163 -0.61 -19.36 -0.35
C ALA A 163 -1.13 -18.87 1.01
N ASP A 164 -0.27 -18.79 2.03
CA ASP A 164 -0.62 -18.31 3.36
C ASP A 164 -1.15 -16.88 3.31
N ILE A 165 -0.44 -15.98 2.63
CA ILE A 165 -0.80 -14.57 2.51
C ILE A 165 -2.02 -14.38 1.61
N GLU A 166 -2.12 -15.17 0.54
CA GLU A 166 -3.28 -15.15 -0.34
C GLU A 166 -4.58 -15.52 0.39
N ARG A 167 -4.50 -16.49 1.31
CA ARG A 167 -5.61 -16.93 2.17
C ARG A 167 -6.12 -15.85 3.12
N ASP A 168 -5.28 -14.89 3.47
CA ASP A 168 -5.62 -13.80 4.38
C ASP A 168 -6.35 -12.65 3.67
N ILE A 169 -6.34 -12.60 2.34
CA ILE A 169 -7.04 -11.57 1.58
C ILE A 169 -8.55 -11.67 1.81
N GLY A 170 -9.15 -10.57 2.26
CA GLY A 170 -10.56 -10.45 2.62
C GLY A 170 -10.85 -10.72 4.10
N ARG A 171 -9.86 -11.15 4.88
CA ARG A 171 -9.99 -11.33 6.33
C ARG A 171 -9.77 -10.01 7.05
N THR A 172 -10.33 -9.93 8.25
CA THR A 172 -10.03 -8.86 9.20
C THR A 172 -9.19 -9.45 10.32
N VAL A 173 -8.10 -8.77 10.65
CA VAL A 173 -7.26 -9.06 11.83
C VAL A 173 -7.35 -7.90 12.81
N HIS A 174 -7.18 -8.20 14.09
CA HIS A 174 -7.39 -7.26 15.19
C HIS A 174 -6.08 -7.05 15.93
N TYR A 175 -5.63 -5.80 16.02
CA TYR A 175 -4.42 -5.43 16.75
C TYR A 175 -4.69 -4.26 17.68
N THR A 176 -3.99 -4.23 18.81
CA THR A 176 -3.91 -3.03 19.65
C THR A 176 -2.65 -2.28 19.29
N LEU A 177 -2.79 -0.98 19.00
CA LEU A 177 -1.67 -0.12 18.60
C LEU A 177 -1.45 0.96 19.66
N GLU A 178 -0.23 1.04 20.17
CA GLU A 178 0.23 2.17 20.96
C GLU A 178 1.21 3.01 20.13
N PHE A 179 1.01 4.32 20.14
CA PHE A 179 1.78 5.25 19.33
C PHE A 179 2.67 6.08 20.23
N PHE A 180 3.94 6.17 19.87
CA PHE A 180 4.96 7.04 20.46
C PHE A 180 5.44 8.03 19.39
N ASP A 181 6.24 9.02 19.78
CA ASP A 181 6.74 10.01 18.80
C ASP A 181 7.68 9.36 17.78
N ASP A 182 8.49 8.41 18.26
CA ASP A 182 9.59 7.76 17.56
C ASP A 182 9.33 6.29 17.25
N ALA A 183 8.16 5.74 17.61
CA ALA A 183 7.83 4.33 17.36
C ALA A 183 6.32 4.03 17.40
N ILE A 184 5.97 2.82 16.94
CA ILE A 184 4.69 2.17 17.23
C ILE A 184 4.93 0.88 17.99
N HIS A 185 4.09 0.59 18.97
CA HIS A 185 4.00 -0.74 19.57
C HIS A 185 2.76 -1.45 19.03
N ILE A 186 2.97 -2.63 18.46
CA ILE A 186 1.92 -3.51 17.97
C ILE A 186 1.79 -4.65 18.96
N HIS A 187 0.64 -4.70 19.62
CA HIS A 187 0.29 -5.77 20.55
C HIS A 187 -0.46 -6.87 19.80
N TYR A 188 0.04 -8.09 19.93
CA TYR A 188 -0.54 -9.28 19.32
C TYR A 188 -0.47 -10.44 20.33
N PRO A 189 -1.15 -11.57 20.10
CA PRO A 189 -1.29 -12.62 21.12
C PRO A 189 0.06 -13.13 21.64
N GLY A 190 0.38 -12.79 22.90
CA GLY A 190 1.57 -13.28 23.61
C GLY A 190 2.82 -12.40 23.53
N ALA A 191 2.81 -11.30 22.77
CA ALA A 191 3.98 -10.43 22.61
C ALA A 191 3.65 -8.99 22.17
N VAL A 192 4.66 -8.13 22.29
CA VAL A 192 4.61 -6.72 21.85
C VAL A 192 5.81 -6.48 20.96
N MET A 193 5.57 -5.93 19.78
CA MET A 193 6.63 -5.50 18.88
C MET A 193 6.71 -3.98 18.87
N ALA A 194 7.88 -3.44 19.14
CA ALA A 194 8.17 -2.02 19.02
C ALA A 194 8.90 -1.75 17.70
N ILE A 195 8.37 -0.86 16.89
CA ILE A 195 8.87 -0.56 15.54
C ILE A 195 9.21 0.92 15.45
N PRO A 196 10.49 1.28 15.27
CA PRO A 196 10.92 2.66 15.09
C PRO A 196 10.21 3.37 13.93
N ARG A 197 9.95 4.65 14.13
CA ARG A 197 9.44 5.56 13.11
C ARG A 197 10.61 6.05 12.27
N LEU A 198 10.50 5.88 10.96
CA LEU A 198 11.48 6.42 10.00
C LEU A 198 11.11 7.80 9.49
N SER A 199 9.82 8.03 9.18
CA SER A 199 9.42 9.29 8.55
C SER A 199 7.93 9.61 8.73
N SER A 200 7.54 10.80 8.28
CA SER A 200 6.14 11.21 8.14
C SER A 200 5.51 10.76 6.81
N GLU A 201 6.17 9.90 6.04
CA GLU A 201 5.61 9.37 4.80
C GLU A 201 4.32 8.58 5.09
N GLY A 202 3.24 8.90 4.37
CA GLY A 202 1.90 8.40 4.66
C GLY A 202 1.04 9.36 5.48
N CYS A 203 1.62 10.45 6.01
CA CYS A 203 0.86 11.52 6.64
C CYS A 203 0.48 12.62 5.65
N ASP A 204 -0.83 12.82 5.48
CA ASP A 204 -1.36 13.96 4.74
C ASP A 204 -1.55 15.16 5.67
N LYS A 205 -1.05 16.33 5.24
CA LYS A 205 -0.93 17.52 6.11
C LYS A 205 -2.26 18.15 6.51
N GLU A 206 -3.40 17.81 5.91
CA GLU A 206 -4.70 18.32 6.34
C GLU A 206 -5.88 17.56 5.72
N LEU A 207 -7.02 17.58 6.41
CA LEU A 207 -8.33 17.41 5.80
C LEU A 207 -8.51 18.60 4.87
N SER A 208 -8.24 18.45 3.57
CA SER A 208 -9.04 19.22 2.63
C SER A 208 -10.47 18.81 2.92
N LEU A 209 -11.19 19.66 3.66
CA LEU A 209 -12.65 19.69 3.61
C LEU A 209 -12.96 19.45 2.14
N LEU A 210 -13.58 18.29 1.86
CA LEU A 210 -14.09 17.96 0.53
C LEU A 210 -14.52 19.28 -0.10
N PRO A 211 -14.03 19.68 -1.30
CA PRO A 211 -14.77 20.69 -2.02
C PRO A 211 -16.17 20.09 -2.06
N SER A 212 -17.12 20.74 -1.37
CA SER A 212 -18.52 20.47 -1.56
C SER A 212 -18.67 20.34 -3.07
N LEU A 213 -19.24 19.22 -3.52
CA LEU A 213 -19.72 19.11 -4.89
C LEU A 213 -20.82 20.17 -5.07
N THR A 214 -20.43 21.45 -5.11
CA THR A 214 -21.08 22.45 -5.93
C THR A 214 -20.65 22.09 -7.34
N GLU A 215 -21.29 21.02 -7.81
CA GLU A 215 -21.66 20.84 -9.19
C GLU A 215 -22.03 22.21 -9.79
N LYS A 216 -21.49 22.47 -10.99
CA LYS A 216 -21.75 23.59 -11.91
C LYS A 216 -20.71 24.72 -11.92
N SER A 217 -19.59 24.46 -12.60
CA SER A 217 -18.94 25.48 -13.44
C SER A 217 -18.32 24.90 -14.72
N TYR A 218 -19.04 23.99 -15.39
CA TYR A 218 -18.72 23.58 -16.77
C TYR A 218 -19.88 23.82 -17.76
N LEU A 219 -21.12 23.90 -17.28
CA LEU A 219 -22.28 24.32 -18.09
C LEU A 219 -22.24 25.80 -18.47
N ALA A 220 -21.62 26.67 -17.65
CA ALA A 220 -21.52 28.09 -17.95
C ALA A 220 -20.67 28.37 -19.22
N TRP A 221 -19.58 27.62 -19.41
CA TRP A 221 -18.72 27.71 -20.60
C TRP A 221 -19.38 27.15 -21.86
N ILE A 222 -20.16 26.07 -21.74
CA ILE A 222 -20.87 25.49 -22.89
C ILE A 222 -22.02 26.40 -23.35
N ILE A 223 -22.74 27.03 -22.42
CA ILE A 223 -23.83 27.96 -22.75
C ILE A 223 -23.27 29.26 -23.34
N THR A 224 -22.18 29.82 -22.79
CA THR A 224 -21.55 31.02 -23.37
C THR A 224 -20.91 30.73 -24.73
N GLY A 225 -20.23 29.60 -24.91
CA GLY A 225 -19.67 29.20 -26.20
C GLY A 225 -20.73 28.96 -27.27
N GLY A 226 -21.84 28.28 -26.92
CA GLY A 226 -22.94 28.01 -27.83
C GLY A 226 -23.66 29.27 -28.31
N VAL A 227 -23.89 30.24 -27.42
CA VAL A 227 -24.53 31.52 -27.77
C VAL A 227 -23.64 32.34 -28.72
N VAL A 228 -22.32 32.35 -28.52
CA VAL A 228 -21.39 33.06 -29.41
C VAL A 228 -21.37 32.44 -30.81
N VAL A 229 -21.41 31.10 -30.93
CA VAL A 229 -21.46 30.42 -32.23
C VAL A 229 -22.80 30.70 -32.95
N MET A 230 -23.92 30.71 -32.23
CA MET A 230 -25.22 31.02 -32.82
C MET A 230 -25.32 32.48 -33.30
N ILE A 231 -24.77 33.43 -32.54
CA ILE A 231 -24.72 34.84 -32.96
C ILE A 231 -23.82 35.01 -34.20
N ALA A 232 -22.66 34.35 -34.23
CA ALA A 232 -21.78 34.38 -35.41
C ALA A 232 -22.45 33.78 -36.66
N ALA A 233 -23.17 32.67 -36.51
CA ALA A 233 -23.92 32.06 -37.61
C ALA A 233 -25.06 32.98 -38.10
N ALA A 234 -25.81 33.61 -37.18
CA ALA A 234 -26.85 34.57 -37.54
C ALA A 234 -26.29 35.80 -38.27
N LEU A 235 -25.16 36.34 -37.81
CA LEU A 235 -24.48 37.46 -38.47
C LEU A 235 -23.96 37.08 -39.87
N LEU A 236 -23.45 35.86 -40.05
CA LEU A 236 -23.04 35.37 -41.37
C LEU A 236 -24.24 35.21 -42.32
N ILE A 237 -25.37 34.72 -41.83
CA ILE A 237 -26.61 34.62 -42.63
C ILE A 237 -27.12 36.01 -43.01
N ILE A 238 -27.13 36.97 -42.08
CA ILE A 238 -27.53 38.35 -42.36
C ILE A 238 -26.59 38.98 -43.39
N ARG A 239 -25.27 38.81 -43.25
CA ARG A 239 -24.27 39.32 -44.20
C ARG A 239 -24.45 38.71 -45.59
N LYS A 240 -24.73 37.41 -45.67
CA LYS A 240 -25.00 36.73 -46.95
C LYS A 240 -26.29 37.22 -47.60
N ARG A 241 -27.35 37.48 -46.83
CA ARG A 241 -28.60 38.09 -47.35
C ARG A 241 -28.41 39.53 -47.80
N ARG A 242 -27.58 40.32 -47.12
CA ARG A 242 -27.27 41.70 -47.53
C ARG A 242 -26.51 41.74 -48.87
N MET A 243 -25.54 40.84 -49.07
CA MET A 243 -24.83 40.72 -50.35
C MET A 243 -25.71 40.22 -51.49
N ALA A 244 -26.72 39.36 -51.21
CA ALA A 244 -27.71 38.97 -52.21
C ALA A 244 -28.67 40.13 -52.56
N SER A 245 -29.05 40.94 -51.57
CA SER A 245 -29.89 42.13 -51.76
C SER A 245 -29.19 43.26 -52.51
N GLU A 246 -27.86 43.41 -52.41
CA GLU A 246 -27.10 44.39 -53.19
C GLU A 246 -26.85 43.93 -54.63
N ALA A 247 -26.91 42.62 -54.92
CA ALA A 247 -26.80 42.11 -56.28
C ALA A 247 -28.07 42.35 -57.13
N ASP A 248 -29.25 42.47 -56.51
CA ASP A 248 -30.52 42.76 -57.19
C ASP A 248 -30.82 44.27 -57.35
N VAL A 249 -30.01 45.17 -56.76
CA VAL A 249 -30.19 46.63 -56.88
C VAL A 249 -29.32 47.25 -57.99
N VAL A 250 -28.50 46.45 -58.68
CA VAL A 250 -27.70 46.88 -59.85
C VAL A 250 -28.37 46.53 -61.19
N LEU A 251 -29.61 46.04 -61.16
CA LEU A 251 -30.44 45.76 -62.34
C LEU A 251 -31.83 46.40 -62.23
N VAL A 252 -31.86 47.74 -62.12
CA VAL A 252 -32.95 48.61 -62.61
C VAL A 252 -32.34 49.86 -63.21
#